data_AF-A0A0R3T960-F1
#
_entry.id   AF-A0A0R3T960-F1
#
_cell.length_a   1.000
_cell.length_b   1.000
_cell.length_c   1.000
_cell.angle_alpha   90.00
_cell.angle_beta   90.00
_cell.angle_gamma   90.00
#
_symmetry.space_group_name_H-M   'P 1'
#
loop_
_entity.id
_entity.type
_entity.pdbx_description
1 polymer ?
#
loop_
_entity_poly.entity_id
_entity_poly.type
_entity_poly.pdbx_seq_one_letter_code
_entity_poly.pdbx_strand_id
1 'polypeptide(L)'
;MSALFARTTFLLARNGAPKLCSPKVMMVPARGFTKPAFLQNFYDKLEKLEHEIDEEGKVGANLPFSIENRRALAIKFILFIGIAFNIPFVFTYYQMKNAKSS
;
A
#
# COMPACT_ATOMS: atom_id res chain seq x y z
N MET A 1 6.28 -36.89 57.36
CA MET A 1 5.77 -35.62 57.92
C MET A 1 6.92 -35.04 58.73
N SER A 2 7.47 -33.85 58.51
CA SER A 2 6.95 -32.61 57.95
C SER A 2 8.16 -31.77 57.51
N ALA A 3 7.94 -30.94 56.49
CA ALA A 3 8.87 -29.94 55.98
C ALA A 3 9.13 -28.83 57.01
N LEU A 4 10.25 -28.12 56.85
CA LEU A 4 10.28 -26.66 56.97
C LEU A 4 11.50 -26.10 56.22
N PHE A 5 11.17 -25.23 55.27
CA PHE A 5 12.03 -24.48 54.39
C PHE A 5 12.61 -23.23 55.07
N ALA A 6 13.62 -22.67 54.39
CA ALA A 6 14.00 -21.25 54.32
C ALA A 6 15.09 -20.74 55.27
N ARG A 7 16.25 -20.44 54.69
CA ARG A 7 16.66 -19.03 54.46
C ARG A 7 17.89 -18.95 53.56
N THR A 8 17.63 -18.57 52.32
CA THR A 8 18.56 -17.98 51.36
C THR A 8 19.18 -16.71 51.94
N THR A 9 20.51 -16.60 51.93
CA THR A 9 21.19 -15.31 51.86
C THR A 9 22.26 -15.35 50.76
N PHE A 10 21.92 -14.63 49.69
CA PHE A 10 22.78 -14.18 48.62
C PHE A 10 23.83 -13.21 49.18
N LEU A 11 25.13 -13.44 48.93
CA LEU A 11 26.18 -12.42 48.81
C LEU A 11 27.25 -13.01 47.85
N LEU A 12 27.23 -12.73 46.55
CA LEU A 12 27.74 -11.54 45.84
C LEU A 12 29.27 -11.53 45.70
N ALA A 13 29.69 -11.30 44.44
CA ALA A 13 31.03 -10.95 43.95
C ALA A 13 31.89 -12.07 43.34
N ARG A 14 31.90 -12.15 41.99
CA ARG A 14 33.08 -11.82 41.15
C ARG A 14 32.74 -11.99 39.65
N ASN A 15 32.06 -11.01 39.06
CA ASN A 15 31.88 -10.92 37.61
C ASN A 15 33.10 -10.25 36.98
N GLY A 16 34.07 -11.06 36.54
CA GLY A 16 35.11 -10.64 35.60
C GLY A 16 34.69 -11.04 34.18
N ALA A 17 34.07 -10.13 33.43
CA ALA A 17 33.72 -10.36 32.03
C ALA A 17 34.92 -9.99 31.13
N PRO A 18 35.46 -10.91 30.31
CA PRO A 18 36.35 -10.51 29.24
C PRO A 18 35.54 -9.85 28.12
N LYS A 19 35.89 -8.60 27.77
CA LYS A 19 35.36 -7.91 26.58
C LYS A 19 35.96 -8.55 25.33
N LEU A 20 35.23 -9.49 24.73
CA LEU A 20 35.50 -9.96 23.37
C LEU A 20 35.20 -8.83 22.39
N CYS A 21 36.24 -8.34 21.72
CA CYS A 21 36.14 -7.38 20.64
C CYS A 21 35.58 -8.12 19.42
N SER A 22 34.27 -8.00 19.18
CA SER A 22 33.64 -8.53 17.97
C SER A 22 34.18 -7.77 16.75
N PRO A 23 34.60 -8.46 15.67
CA PRO A 23 34.99 -7.78 14.45
C PRO A 23 33.76 -7.08 13.88
N LYS A 24 33.86 -5.77 13.64
CA LYS A 24 32.92 -5.04 12.79
C LYS A 24 32.99 -5.69 11.41
N VAL A 25 32.04 -6.57 11.12
CA VAL A 25 31.75 -6.97 9.75
C VAL A 25 31.30 -5.70 9.04
N MET A 26 32.20 -5.13 8.24
CA MET A 26 31.90 -4.04 7.35
C MET A 26 31.01 -4.63 6.25
N MET A 27 29.69 -4.55 6.44
CA MET A 27 28.72 -4.77 5.39
C MET A 27 29.04 -3.77 4.28
N VAL A 28 29.74 -4.23 3.23
CA VAL A 28 29.77 -3.54 1.95
C VAL A 28 28.31 -3.50 1.50
N PRO A 29 27.69 -2.31 1.31
CA PRO A 29 26.37 -2.29 0.73
C PRO A 29 26.51 -2.92 -0.65
N ALA A 30 25.87 -4.09 -0.84
CA ALA A 30 25.58 -4.59 -2.16
C ALA A 30 25.04 -3.40 -2.95
N ARG A 31 25.64 -3.11 -4.11
CA ARG A 31 25.21 -2.04 -5.00
C ARG A 31 23.79 -2.34 -5.44
N GLY A 32 22.82 -1.99 -4.60
CA GLY A 32 21.42 -1.98 -4.93
C GLY A 32 21.29 -1.03 -6.11
N PHE A 33 20.63 -1.49 -7.16
CA PHE A 33 20.11 -0.66 -8.23
C PHE A 33 19.57 0.64 -7.60
N THR A 34 20.31 1.74 -7.77
CA THR A 34 19.91 3.03 -7.20
C THR A 34 18.71 3.50 -8.01
N LYS A 35 17.50 3.24 -7.49
CA LYS A 35 16.26 3.77 -8.06
C LYS A 35 16.44 5.30 -8.16
N PRO A 36 16.28 5.91 -9.35
CA PRO A 36 16.53 7.34 -9.51
C PRO A 36 15.60 8.12 -8.57
N ALA A 37 16.13 9.15 -7.90
CA ALA A 37 15.41 9.91 -6.87
C ALA A 37 14.06 10.47 -7.35
N PHE A 38 13.94 10.78 -8.63
CA PHE A 38 12.70 11.23 -9.26
C PHE A 38 11.58 10.17 -9.24
N LEU A 39 11.94 8.88 -9.37
CA LEU A 39 10.97 7.79 -9.42
C LEU A 39 10.73 7.15 -8.05
N GLN A 40 11.48 7.49 -7.01
CA GLN A 40 11.29 6.93 -5.67
C GLN A 40 9.84 7.09 -5.21
N ASN A 41 9.28 8.31 -5.34
CA ASN A 41 7.88 8.57 -5.00
C ASN A 41 6.86 7.72 -5.78
N PHE A 42 7.19 7.32 -7.01
CA PHE A 42 6.34 6.44 -7.82
C PHE A 42 6.48 5.00 -7.38
N TYR A 43 7.70 4.53 -7.14
CA TYR A 43 7.96 3.19 -6.64
C TYR A 43 7.40 2.99 -5.23
N ASP A 44 7.53 3.96 -4.33
CA ASP A 44 6.96 3.91 -2.99
C ASP A 44 5.43 3.83 -3.02
N LYS A 45 4.80 4.51 -3.99
CA LYS A 45 3.36 4.40 -4.22
C LYS A 45 2.95 3.04 -4.78
N LEU A 46 3.76 2.46 -5.67
CA LEU A 46 3.51 1.14 -6.23
C LEU A 46 3.65 0.04 -5.17
N GLU A 47 4.71 0.10 -4.37
CA GLU A 47 4.95 -0.83 -3.26
C GLU A 47 3.86 -0.73 -2.18
N LYS A 48 3.35 0.49 -1.93
CA LYS A 48 2.18 0.68 -1.08
C LYS A 48 0.90 0.10 -1.69
N LEU A 49 0.69 0.25 -3.00
CA LEU A 49 -0.47 -0.33 -3.68
C LEU A 49 -0.41 -1.86 -3.69
N GLU A 50 0.77 -2.45 -3.89
CA GLU A 50 0.99 -3.91 -3.84
C GLU A 50 0.60 -4.47 -2.46
N HIS A 51 1.04 -3.82 -1.38
CA HIS A 51 0.66 -4.24 -0.03
C HIS A 51 -0.81 -3.99 0.34
N GLU A 52 -1.48 -3.00 -0.26
CA GLU A 52 -2.94 -2.80 -0.06
C GLU A 52 -3.80 -3.82 -0.82
N ILE A 53 -3.25 -4.51 -1.83
CA ILE A 53 -3.97 -5.53 -2.63
C ILE A 53 -4.06 -6.87 -1.88
N ASP A 54 -3.05 -7.25 -1.10
CA ASP A 54 -3.03 -8.52 -0.35
C ASP A 54 -4.07 -8.60 0.80
N GLU A 55 -4.76 -7.50 1.13
CA GLU A 55 -5.89 -7.50 2.08
C GLU A 55 -7.25 -7.79 1.39
N GLU A 56 -7.32 -8.86 0.58
CA GLU A 56 -8.51 -9.33 -0.18
C GLU A 56 -9.71 -9.81 0.68
N GLY A 57 -9.98 -9.18 1.83
CA GLY A 57 -11.20 -9.38 2.63
C GLY A 57 -12.22 -8.24 2.52
N LYS A 58 -11.87 -7.15 1.81
CA LYS A 58 -12.68 -5.91 1.82
C LYS A 58 -13.81 -5.97 0.80
N VAL A 59 -15.04 -5.78 1.27
CA VAL A 59 -16.24 -5.69 0.41
C VAL A 59 -16.02 -4.63 -0.67
N GLY A 60 -16.05 -5.05 -1.93
CA GLY A 60 -15.85 -4.16 -3.08
C GLY A 60 -14.43 -4.06 -3.64
N ALA A 61 -13.46 -4.79 -3.08
CA ALA A 61 -12.10 -4.87 -3.61
C ALA A 61 -12.03 -5.61 -4.98
N ASN A 62 -13.05 -6.41 -5.30
CA ASN A 62 -13.16 -7.12 -6.59
C ASN A 62 -13.63 -6.23 -7.76
N LEU A 63 -14.00 -4.97 -7.49
CA LEU A 63 -14.48 -4.08 -8.54
C LEU A 63 -13.33 -3.30 -9.15
N PRO A 64 -13.37 -3.02 -10.48
CA PRO A 64 -12.35 -2.20 -11.14
C PRO A 64 -12.45 -0.71 -10.77
N PHE A 65 -13.17 -0.36 -9.71
CA PHE A 65 -13.32 0.99 -9.19
C PHE A 65 -13.47 0.98 -7.66
N SER A 66 -12.81 1.93 -6.99
CA SER A 66 -12.95 2.09 -5.54
C SER A 66 -14.36 2.53 -5.12
N ILE A 67 -14.91 1.86 -4.10
CA ILE A 67 -16.21 2.12 -3.47
C ILE A 67 -16.06 2.99 -2.21
N GLU A 68 -14.82 3.24 -1.74
CA GLU A 68 -14.55 3.85 -0.44
C GLU A 68 -15.17 5.24 -0.28
N ASN A 69 -15.10 6.05 -1.33
CA ASN A 69 -15.69 7.40 -1.33
C ASN A 69 -17.00 7.42 -2.10
N ARG A 70 -18.12 7.46 -1.38
CA ARG A 70 -19.49 7.47 -1.94
C ARG A 70 -19.72 8.62 -2.93
N ARG A 71 -19.16 9.81 -2.68
CA ARG A 71 -19.33 10.96 -3.58
C ARG A 71 -18.56 10.77 -4.89
N ALA A 72 -17.31 10.32 -4.79
CA ALA A 72 -16.50 10.03 -5.97
C ALA A 72 -17.10 8.89 -6.79
N LEU A 73 -17.65 7.87 -6.13
CA LEU A 73 -18.34 6.75 -6.77
C LEU A 73 -19.57 7.21 -7.55
N ALA A 74 -20.43 8.04 -6.94
CA ALA A 74 -21.62 8.58 -7.61
C ALA A 74 -21.24 9.39 -8.86
N ILE A 75 -20.19 10.23 -8.77
CA ILE A 75 -19.70 11.01 -9.92
C ILE A 75 -19.22 10.08 -11.04
N LYS A 76 -18.46 9.03 -10.72
CA LYS A 76 -18.02 8.04 -11.72
C LYS A 76 -19.21 7.39 -12.44
N PHE A 77 -20.27 7.00 -11.72
CA PHE A 77 -21.47 6.43 -12.33
C PHE A 77 -22.24 7.44 -13.19
N ILE A 78 -22.42 8.68 -12.71
CA ILE A 78 -23.09 9.74 -13.46
C ILE A 78 -22.35 10.01 -14.77
N LEU A 79 -21.02 10.09 -14.73
CA LEU A 79 -20.22 10.31 -15.92
C LEU A 79 -20.26 9.10 -16.86
N PHE A 80 -20.09 7.89 -16.33
CA PHE A 80 -20.10 6.67 -17.15
C PHE A 80 -21.42 6.50 -17.90
N ILE A 81 -22.54 6.59 -17.17
CA ILE A 81 -23.88 6.45 -17.76
C ILE A 81 -24.21 7.68 -18.62
N GLY A 82 -23.91 8.88 -18.12
CA GLY A 82 -24.19 10.13 -18.83
C GLY A 82 -23.49 10.22 -20.17
N ILE A 83 -22.21 9.83 -20.25
CA ILE A 83 -21.47 9.82 -21.52
C ILE A 83 -22.11 8.82 -22.48
N ALA A 84 -22.29 7.56 -22.04
CA ALA A 84 -22.87 6.51 -22.90
C ALA A 84 -24.27 6.88 -23.40
N PHE A 85 -25.12 7.43 -22.53
CA PHE A 85 -26.47 7.86 -22.85
C PHE A 85 -26.49 9.02 -23.85
N ASN A 86 -25.51 9.93 -23.81
CA ASN A 86 -25.46 11.09 -24.70
C ASN A 86 -24.94 10.78 -26.12
N ILE A 87 -24.22 9.66 -26.33
CA ILE A 87 -23.62 9.31 -27.64
C ILE A 87 -24.66 9.32 -28.79
N PRO A 88 -25.84 8.67 -28.69
CA PRO A 88 -26.82 8.67 -29.78
C PRO A 88 -27.34 10.07 -30.14
N PHE A 89 -27.50 10.95 -29.14
CA PHE A 89 -27.99 12.32 -29.34
C PHE A 89 -26.94 13.18 -30.04
N VAL A 90 -25.67 13.04 -29.64
CA VAL A 90 -24.55 13.73 -30.31
C VAL A 90 -24.44 13.26 -31.76
N PHE A 91 -24.55 11.96 -32.02
CA PHE A 91 -24.48 11.43 -33.38
C PHE A 91 -25.64 11.92 -34.25
N THR A 92 -26.86 11.91 -33.72
CA THR A 92 -28.05 12.43 -34.41
C THR A 92 -27.92 13.92 -34.70
N TYR A 93 -27.43 14.71 -33.74
CA TYR A 93 -27.16 16.13 -33.94
C TYR A 93 -26.18 16.37 -35.09
N TYR A 94 -25.09 15.61 -35.16
CA TYR A 94 -24.14 15.73 -36.26
C TYR A 94 -24.74 15.33 -37.61
N GLN A 95 -25.54 14.27 -37.66
CA GLN A 95 -26.25 13.88 -38.88
C GLN A 95 -27.20 14.98 -39.36
N MET A 96 -28.03 15.53 -38.47
CA MET A 96 -28.96 16.60 -38.79
C MET A 96 -28.24 17.87 -39.25
N LYS A 97 -27.14 18.22 -38.58
CA LYS A 97 -26.32 19.38 -38.95
C LYS A 97 -25.74 19.22 -40.36
N ASN A 98 -25.20 18.04 -40.68
CA ASN A 98 -24.61 17.77 -42.00
C ASN A 98 -25.67 17.70 -43.10
N ALA A 99 -26.86 17.16 -42.80
CA ALA A 99 -27.99 17.13 -43.74
C ALA A 99 -28.52 18.53 -44.06
N LYS A 100 -28.44 19.47 -43.10
CA LYS A 100 -28.89 20.85 -43.29
C LYS A 100 -27.90 21.71 -44.10
N SER A 101 -26.62 21.32 -44.15
CA SER A 101 -25.58 22.04 -44.90
C SER A 101 -25.42 21.60 -46.36
N SER A 102 -26.17 20.58 -46.79
CA SER A 102 -26.23 20.09 -48.18
C SER A 102 -27.49 20.57 -48.87
#